data_AF-A0A2N1PMG5-F1
#
_entry.id   AF-A0A2N1PMG5-F1
#
_cell.length_a   1.000
_cell.length_b   1.000
_cell.length_c   1.000
_cell.angle_alpha   90.00
_cell.angle_beta   90.00
_cell.angle_gamma   90.00
#
_symmetry.space_group_name_H-M   'P 1'
#
loop_
_entity.id
_entity.type
_entity.pdbx_description
1 polymer ?
#
loop_
_entity_poly.entity_id
_entity_poly.type
_entity_poly.pdbx_seq_one_letter_code
_entity_poly.pdbx_strand_id
1 'polypeptide(L)'
;MPELLIIEPSQLEPGMVLAETVIVDGMVLARSGFKVTEGVLAKLRSIDIHELKVYSGSHPDDPDDSFASGSGQSSSGTSQPTSGTVPLKNFMDGDFICLQGEESSSIFILKNGALEIIINDIPDGEPLTAPLSLKEVERKGKSVAVIKTPGTTIGEIGAILGTPRTASVKAVGSTSISIVGVKGNGLEKSIFAQPRLGLNIASTLVSRIGTNSQKLYNAEKSLADLQDKLDFCYRAYMTICQDLGTAVVSTGDVLLKDIHEYAKNSSLYSLGRARSGRNRLDEVGSGGHLTIAQDFSTQNVITLDPGETLFMEGDTGDKLFILNSGRIGIYRGQRRVGTIEGRGELVGEVESILGYAKGAFGPRTETARGAMTSQLIVIRADRLETLMTGDPGLMVHVVKCLARRVPESNTAMVAAREVLRTTISKLSVAQEFEHLSAMMSSSHLRESLAKDIQLAKLISHNLNTTIAELQKGLDDLG
;
A
#
# COMPACT_ATOMS: atom_id res chain seq x y z
N MET A 1 -16.62 -29.80 40.50
CA MET A 1 -16.69 -29.51 39.06
C MET A 1 -17.47 -28.22 38.90
N PRO A 2 -17.01 -27.27 38.07
CA PRO A 2 -17.76 -26.05 37.81
C PRO A 2 -19.14 -26.42 37.25
N GLU A 3 -20.20 -25.88 37.86
CA GLU A 3 -21.58 -26.10 37.41
C GLU A 3 -21.92 -25.05 36.35
N LEU A 4 -22.56 -25.48 35.25
CA LEU A 4 -23.02 -24.59 34.20
C LEU A 4 -24.36 -23.98 34.63
N LEU A 5 -24.39 -22.67 34.82
CA LEU A 5 -25.56 -21.88 35.18
C LEU A 5 -26.04 -21.07 33.97
N ILE A 6 -27.34 -20.91 33.84
CA ILE A 6 -27.98 -19.97 32.91
C ILE A 6 -28.59 -18.86 33.75
N ILE A 7 -28.11 -17.64 33.58
CA ILE A 7 -28.53 -16.48 34.38
C ILE A 7 -28.78 -15.25 33.52
N GLU A 8 -29.57 -14.31 34.02
CA GLU A 8 -29.74 -13.01 33.37
C GLU A 8 -28.50 -12.11 33.58
N PRO A 9 -28.18 -11.16 32.69
CA PRO A 9 -27.06 -10.23 32.89
C PRO A 9 -27.15 -9.39 34.17
N SER A 10 -28.34 -9.22 34.72
CA SER A 10 -28.61 -8.54 35.99
C SER A 10 -28.04 -9.32 37.20
N GLN A 11 -27.89 -10.64 37.07
CA GLN A 11 -27.43 -11.58 38.09
C GLN A 11 -25.93 -11.90 37.97
N LEU A 12 -25.24 -11.32 37.00
CA LEU A 12 -23.79 -11.49 36.86
C LEU A 12 -23.06 -10.73 37.96
N GLU A 13 -22.13 -11.43 38.60
CA GLU A 13 -21.23 -10.87 39.63
C GLU A 13 -19.77 -10.89 39.13
N PRO A 14 -18.92 -9.96 39.60
CA PRO A 14 -17.50 -9.98 39.30
C PRO A 14 -16.87 -11.32 39.70
N GLY A 15 -16.16 -11.93 38.77
CA GLY A 15 -15.45 -13.19 39.00
C GLY A 15 -16.13 -14.44 38.46
N MET A 16 -17.38 -14.37 38.00
CA MET A 16 -18.02 -15.45 37.25
C MET A 16 -17.31 -15.65 35.90
N VAL A 17 -17.30 -16.88 35.36
CA VAL A 17 -16.63 -17.18 34.08
C VAL A 17 -17.68 -17.47 33.01
N LEU A 18 -17.61 -16.77 31.87
CA LEU A 18 -18.51 -17.02 30.75
C LEU A 18 -18.26 -18.40 30.13
N ALA A 19 -19.31 -19.19 29.94
CA ALA A 19 -19.19 -20.50 29.31
C ALA A 19 -19.20 -20.42 27.78
N GLU A 20 -19.79 -19.36 27.22
CA GLU A 20 -19.88 -19.14 25.79
C GLU A 20 -19.41 -17.73 25.39
N THR A 21 -19.04 -17.57 24.11
CA THR A 21 -18.66 -16.26 23.57
C THR A 21 -19.90 -15.43 23.36
N VAL A 22 -19.95 -14.25 23.95
CA VAL A 22 -21.06 -13.30 23.81
C VAL A 22 -20.82 -12.45 22.56
N ILE A 23 -21.70 -12.59 21.58
CA ILE A 23 -21.65 -11.89 20.29
C ILE A 23 -22.92 -11.07 20.12
N VAL A 24 -22.78 -9.78 19.86
CA VAL A 24 -23.90 -8.85 19.65
C VAL A 24 -23.61 -8.07 18.38
N ASP A 25 -24.55 -8.05 17.44
CA ASP A 25 -24.41 -7.42 16.13
C ASP A 25 -23.10 -7.78 15.39
N GLY A 26 -22.68 -9.04 15.54
CA GLY A 26 -21.45 -9.58 14.92
C GLY A 26 -20.14 -9.19 15.62
N MET A 27 -20.19 -8.46 16.74
CA MET A 27 -19.02 -8.11 17.56
C MET A 27 -18.90 -9.03 18.77
N VAL A 28 -17.70 -9.58 18.99
CA VAL A 28 -17.38 -10.37 20.20
C VAL A 28 -17.17 -9.43 21.38
N LEU A 29 -18.08 -9.42 22.33
CA LEU A 29 -18.00 -8.58 23.54
C LEU A 29 -17.18 -9.22 24.64
N ALA A 30 -17.32 -10.53 24.81
CA ALA A 30 -16.55 -11.33 25.75
C ALA A 30 -16.47 -12.77 25.24
N ARG A 31 -15.32 -13.43 25.40
CA ARG A 31 -15.11 -14.81 24.93
C ARG A 31 -15.48 -15.82 26.02
N SER A 32 -15.81 -17.04 25.60
CA SER A 32 -15.86 -18.19 26.51
C SER A 32 -14.54 -18.29 27.30
N GLY A 33 -14.63 -18.60 28.60
CA GLY A 33 -13.52 -18.59 29.54
C GLY A 33 -13.18 -17.22 30.11
N PHE A 34 -13.85 -16.15 29.69
CA PHE A 34 -13.58 -14.82 30.21
C PHE A 34 -14.17 -14.64 31.62
N LYS A 35 -13.33 -14.20 32.55
CA LYS A 35 -13.74 -13.84 33.92
C LYS A 35 -14.38 -12.46 33.93
N VAL A 36 -15.66 -12.41 34.27
CA VAL A 36 -16.49 -11.20 34.28
C VAL A 36 -15.89 -10.15 35.22
N THR A 37 -15.65 -8.95 34.70
CA THR A 37 -15.16 -7.78 35.44
C THR A 37 -16.22 -6.70 35.47
N GLU A 38 -16.11 -5.73 36.38
CA GLU A 38 -17.03 -4.59 36.49
C GLU A 38 -17.22 -3.82 35.17
N GLY A 39 -16.16 -3.65 34.38
CA GLY A 39 -16.26 -2.99 33.07
C GLY A 39 -17.05 -3.79 32.03
N VAL A 40 -17.04 -5.13 32.13
CA VAL A 40 -17.81 -6.02 31.25
C VAL A 40 -19.26 -6.13 31.73
N LEU A 41 -19.50 -6.12 33.04
CA LEU A 41 -20.86 -6.03 33.61
C LEU A 41 -21.61 -4.80 33.09
N ALA A 42 -20.96 -3.63 33.12
CA ALA A 42 -21.53 -2.39 32.62
C ALA A 42 -21.92 -2.49 31.13
N LYS A 43 -21.08 -3.13 30.30
CA LYS A 43 -21.35 -3.34 28.88
C LYS A 43 -22.47 -4.37 28.65
N LEU A 44 -22.43 -5.53 29.32
CA LEU A 44 -23.43 -6.58 29.17
C LEU A 44 -24.82 -6.12 29.64
N ARG A 45 -24.91 -5.31 30.70
CA ARG A 45 -26.19 -4.72 31.17
C ARG A 45 -26.76 -3.66 30.22
N SER A 46 -25.94 -3.10 29.33
CA SER A 46 -26.39 -2.12 28.32
C SER A 46 -26.93 -2.75 27.04
N ILE A 47 -26.98 -4.08 26.98
CA ILE A 47 -27.35 -4.85 25.80
C ILE A 47 -28.52 -5.76 26.13
N ASP A 48 -29.44 -5.90 25.17
CA ASP A 48 -30.65 -6.72 25.30
C ASP A 48 -30.33 -8.22 25.14
N ILE A 49 -29.66 -8.80 26.15
CA ILE A 49 -29.40 -10.23 26.26
C ILE A 49 -30.24 -10.77 27.42
N HIS A 50 -31.13 -11.73 27.16
CA HIS A 50 -32.02 -12.25 28.21
C HIS A 50 -31.35 -13.30 29.10
N GLU A 51 -30.46 -14.14 28.56
CA GLU A 51 -29.81 -15.21 29.31
C GLU A 51 -28.36 -15.42 28.86
N LEU A 52 -27.48 -15.78 29.80
CA LEU A 52 -26.06 -16.08 29.59
C LEU A 52 -25.67 -17.36 30.31
N LYS A 53 -24.90 -18.22 29.63
CA LYS A 53 -24.26 -19.39 30.25
C LYS A 53 -22.96 -19.01 30.93
N VAL A 54 -22.83 -19.39 32.20
CA VAL A 54 -21.66 -19.12 33.04
C VAL A 54 -21.28 -20.34 33.88
N TYR A 55 -20.01 -20.48 34.21
CA TYR A 55 -19.54 -21.49 35.14
C TYR A 55 -19.51 -20.92 36.56
N SER A 56 -20.03 -21.67 37.52
CA SER A 56 -19.87 -21.40 38.95
C SER A 56 -18.45 -21.82 39.39
N GLY A 57 -17.45 -20.99 39.13
CA GLY A 57 -16.04 -21.27 39.44
C GLY A 57 -15.09 -20.99 38.28
N SER A 58 -13.89 -21.57 38.32
CA SER A 58 -12.93 -21.53 37.21
C SER A 58 -13.46 -22.28 35.97
N HIS A 59 -12.89 -21.97 34.80
CA HIS A 59 -13.29 -22.62 33.56
C HIS A 59 -13.01 -24.13 33.63
N PRO A 60 -13.83 -25.02 33.02
CA PRO A 60 -13.60 -26.47 33.04
C PRO A 60 -12.24 -26.93 32.48
N ASP A 61 -11.61 -26.09 31.66
CA ASP A 61 -10.30 -26.32 31.03
C ASP A 61 -9.16 -25.53 31.68
N ASP A 62 -9.38 -24.89 32.83
CA ASP A 62 -8.29 -24.27 33.61
C ASP A 62 -7.48 -25.38 34.30
N PRO A 63 -6.16 -25.52 34.05
CA PRO A 63 -5.36 -26.55 34.70
C PRO A 63 -5.27 -26.26 36.21
N ASP A 64 -5.62 -27.26 37.03
CA ASP A 64 -5.72 -27.22 38.50
C ASP A 64 -4.71 -26.30 39.21
N ASP A 65 -5.24 -25.31 39.94
CA ASP A 65 -4.58 -24.56 41.01
C ASP A 65 -4.22 -25.51 42.16
N SER A 66 -3.15 -26.29 41.99
CA SER A 66 -2.54 -27.13 43.02
C SER A 66 -1.21 -26.54 43.46
N PHE A 67 -1.26 -25.35 44.06
CA PHE A 67 -0.26 -24.90 45.02
C PHE A 67 -0.94 -24.52 46.34
N ALA A 68 -1.11 -25.53 47.19
CA ALA A 68 -1.58 -25.38 48.55
C ALA A 68 -0.50 -24.72 49.44
N SER A 69 -0.96 -23.75 50.22
CA SER A 69 -0.55 -23.46 51.61
C SER A 69 0.94 -23.52 51.97
N GLY A 70 1.58 -22.35 52.01
CA GLY A 70 2.80 -22.10 52.77
C GLY A 70 2.70 -20.76 53.49
N SER A 71 2.45 -20.79 54.79
CA SER A 71 2.54 -19.65 55.69
C SER A 71 3.95 -19.04 55.65
N GLY A 72 4.07 -17.77 55.25
CA GLY A 72 5.35 -17.07 55.19
C GLY A 72 5.16 -15.56 55.04
N GLN A 73 5.62 -14.84 56.04
CA GLN A 73 5.53 -13.40 56.29
C GLN A 73 5.74 -12.45 55.08
N SER A 74 4.99 -11.35 55.15
CA SER A 74 5.20 -10.03 54.55
C SER A 74 6.58 -9.75 53.95
N SER A 75 6.62 -9.52 52.64
CA SER A 75 7.44 -8.44 52.08
C SER A 75 6.76 -7.88 50.82
N SER A 76 6.52 -6.57 50.85
CA SER A 76 6.02 -5.78 49.74
C SER A 76 7.05 -5.76 48.61
N GLY A 77 6.75 -6.48 47.53
CA GLY A 77 7.49 -6.39 46.27
C GLY A 77 6.50 -6.20 45.13
N THR A 78 6.34 -4.97 44.67
CA THR A 78 5.77 -4.67 43.35
C THR A 78 6.61 -5.37 42.28
N SER A 79 6.17 -6.56 41.85
CA SER A 79 6.72 -7.23 40.69
C SER A 79 6.21 -6.53 39.44
N GLN A 80 7.07 -5.70 38.84
CA GLN A 80 6.97 -5.35 37.44
C GLN A 80 6.91 -6.62 36.59
N PRO A 81 6.19 -6.63 35.45
CA PRO A 81 6.20 -7.75 34.54
C PRO A 81 7.63 -7.98 34.03
N THR A 82 8.17 -9.16 34.28
CA THR A 82 9.47 -9.60 33.77
C THR A 82 9.46 -9.58 32.24
N SER A 83 10.36 -8.79 31.67
CA SER A 83 10.66 -8.70 30.23
C SER A 83 10.85 -10.10 29.62
N GLY A 84 9.82 -10.61 28.94
CA GLY A 84 9.92 -11.79 28.10
C GLY A 84 10.74 -11.46 26.85
N THR A 85 12.04 -11.75 26.87
CA THR A 85 12.92 -11.50 25.73
C THR A 85 12.55 -12.44 24.59
N VAL A 86 12.18 -11.90 23.42
CA VAL A 86 11.91 -12.70 22.21
C VAL A 86 13.18 -13.50 21.84
N PRO A 87 13.11 -14.84 21.69
CA PRO A 87 14.29 -15.68 21.51
C PRO A 87 15.10 -15.27 20.26
N LEU A 88 16.42 -15.21 20.44
CA LEU A 88 17.40 -14.87 19.40
C LEU A 88 17.87 -16.14 18.69
N LYS A 89 17.93 -16.12 17.37
CA LYS A 89 18.50 -17.19 16.53
C LYS A 89 19.61 -16.62 15.65
N ASN A 90 20.73 -17.35 15.59
CA ASN A 90 21.91 -16.97 14.81
C ASN A 90 22.00 -17.82 13.53
N PHE A 91 22.52 -17.21 12.47
CA PHE A 91 22.68 -17.78 11.14
C PHE A 91 24.06 -17.40 10.59
N MET A 92 24.65 -18.31 9.82
CA MET A 92 25.90 -18.10 9.09
C MET A 92 25.61 -17.51 7.70
N ASP A 93 26.67 -17.04 7.03
CA ASP A 93 26.55 -16.52 5.67
C ASP A 93 25.99 -17.59 4.72
N GLY A 94 24.98 -17.22 3.93
CA GLY A 94 24.32 -18.11 2.98
C GLY A 94 23.20 -18.97 3.57
N ASP A 95 23.02 -19.02 4.89
CA ASP A 95 21.92 -19.79 5.49
C ASP A 95 20.56 -19.23 5.08
N PHE A 96 19.63 -20.12 4.70
CA PHE A 96 18.25 -19.74 4.46
C PHE A 96 17.43 -19.78 5.75
N ILE A 97 16.72 -18.68 6.00
CA ILE A 97 15.83 -18.51 7.15
C ILE A 97 14.43 -19.05 6.82
N CYS A 98 13.97 -18.84 5.59
CA CYS A 98 12.77 -19.44 5.03
C CYS A 98 12.83 -19.42 3.51
N LEU A 99 12.03 -20.27 2.88
CA LEU A 99 11.85 -20.34 1.43
C LEU A 99 10.46 -19.83 1.02
N GLN A 100 10.38 -19.22 -0.17
CA GLN A 100 9.12 -18.79 -0.76
C GLN A 100 8.16 -19.98 -0.92
N GLY A 101 6.90 -19.77 -0.56
CA GLY A 101 5.85 -20.79 -0.53
C GLY A 101 5.79 -21.63 0.76
N GLU A 102 6.75 -21.52 1.68
CA GLU A 102 6.64 -22.15 3.01
C GLU A 102 5.48 -21.56 3.83
N GLU A 103 4.99 -22.32 4.82
CA GLU A 103 3.99 -21.81 5.76
C GLU A 103 4.55 -20.63 6.57
N SER A 104 3.79 -19.53 6.63
CA SER A 104 4.18 -18.37 7.44
C SER A 104 3.57 -18.44 8.82
N SER A 105 4.33 -18.92 9.81
CA SER A 105 3.88 -18.97 11.21
C SER A 105 4.51 -17.91 12.12
N SER A 106 5.52 -17.20 11.62
CA SER A 106 6.38 -16.32 12.42
C SER A 106 6.84 -15.08 11.67
N ILE A 107 7.01 -13.99 12.40
CA ILE A 107 7.64 -12.75 11.97
C ILE A 107 9.11 -12.79 12.42
N PHE A 108 10.02 -12.27 11.59
CA PHE A 108 11.42 -12.15 11.95
C PHE A 108 11.82 -10.69 12.13
N ILE A 109 12.64 -10.42 13.14
CA ILE A 109 13.16 -9.08 13.42
C ILE A 109 14.68 -9.16 13.35
N LEU A 110 15.28 -8.41 12.43
CA LEU A 110 16.75 -8.34 12.30
C LEU A 110 17.34 -7.73 13.57
N LYS A 111 18.32 -8.40 14.19
CA LYS A 111 19.06 -7.87 15.35
C LYS A 111 20.46 -7.43 14.95
N ASN A 112 21.20 -8.27 14.24
CA ASN A 112 22.52 -7.95 13.70
C ASN A 112 22.74 -8.66 12.36
N GLY A 113 23.67 -8.16 11.55
CA GLY A 113 23.97 -8.71 10.22
C GLY A 113 23.06 -8.16 9.14
N ALA A 114 22.82 -8.96 8.09
CA ALA A 114 22.03 -8.55 6.94
C ALA A 114 21.21 -9.70 6.36
N LEU A 115 20.10 -9.37 5.72
CA LEU A 115 19.16 -10.32 5.12
C LEU A 115 18.95 -10.00 3.66
N GLU A 116 19.23 -10.95 2.78
CA GLU A 116 18.89 -10.87 1.37
C GLU A 116 17.48 -11.44 1.14
N ILE A 117 16.62 -10.64 0.50
CA ILE A 117 15.27 -11.01 0.10
C ILE A 117 15.30 -11.46 -1.36
N ILE A 118 14.92 -12.70 -1.59
CA ILE A 118 15.00 -13.35 -2.90
C ILE A 118 13.58 -13.72 -3.33
N ILE A 119 13.18 -13.29 -4.52
CA ILE A 119 11.87 -13.62 -5.10
C ILE A 119 12.09 -14.44 -6.37
N ASN A 120 11.36 -15.54 -6.47
CA ASN A 120 11.20 -16.32 -7.68
C ASN A 120 9.88 -15.92 -8.33
N ASP A 121 9.92 -15.53 -9.60
CA ASP A 121 8.72 -15.26 -10.38
C ASP A 121 7.88 -16.55 -10.47
N ILE A 122 6.59 -16.43 -10.17
CA ILE A 122 5.65 -17.54 -10.33
C ILE A 122 5.00 -17.38 -11.71
N PRO A 123 5.15 -18.37 -12.62
CA PRO A 123 4.54 -18.32 -13.95
C PRO A 123 3.02 -18.14 -13.86
N ASP A 124 2.47 -17.30 -14.73
CA ASP A 124 1.03 -17.09 -14.93
C ASP A 124 0.25 -16.54 -13.71
N GLY A 125 0.94 -16.12 -12.64
CA GLY A 125 0.30 -15.53 -11.46
C GLY A 125 -0.49 -16.53 -10.61
N GLU A 126 -0.42 -17.82 -10.94
CA GLU A 126 -1.02 -18.88 -10.13
C GLU A 126 -0.32 -18.96 -8.77
N PRO A 127 -1.05 -19.18 -7.67
CA PRO A 127 -0.44 -19.35 -6.36
C PRO A 127 0.45 -20.59 -6.36
N LEU A 128 1.62 -20.49 -5.71
CA LEU A 128 2.50 -21.63 -5.46
C LEU A 128 1.70 -22.74 -4.78
N THR A 129 1.62 -23.91 -5.41
CA THR A 129 0.95 -25.10 -4.88
C THR A 129 1.79 -25.84 -3.86
N ALA A 130 3.09 -25.54 -3.80
CA ALA A 130 4.05 -26.07 -2.83
C ALA A 130 5.20 -25.07 -2.58
N PRO A 131 5.90 -25.16 -1.44
CA PRO A 131 7.12 -24.41 -1.20
C PRO A 131 8.19 -24.69 -2.26
N LEU A 132 8.97 -23.66 -2.61
CA LEU A 132 10.11 -23.81 -3.51
C LEU A 132 11.24 -24.59 -2.84
N SER A 133 11.94 -25.41 -3.63
CA SER A 133 13.18 -26.04 -3.17
C SER A 133 14.35 -25.05 -3.17
N LEU A 134 15.34 -25.27 -2.30
CA LEU A 134 16.58 -24.48 -2.24
C LEU A 134 17.23 -24.34 -3.62
N LYS A 135 17.35 -25.45 -4.37
CA LYS A 135 17.94 -25.48 -5.71
C LYS A 135 17.20 -24.59 -6.71
N GLU A 136 15.89 -24.46 -6.58
CA GLU A 136 15.10 -23.58 -7.44
C GLU A 136 15.29 -22.11 -7.11
N VAL A 137 15.36 -21.79 -5.82
CA VAL A 137 15.65 -20.44 -5.33
C VAL A 137 17.03 -19.99 -5.79
N GLU A 138 18.06 -20.84 -5.65
CA GLU A 138 19.42 -20.51 -6.10
C GLU A 138 19.52 -20.36 -7.62
N ARG A 139 18.77 -21.16 -8.39
CA ARG A 139 18.85 -21.14 -9.86
C ARG A 139 18.08 -20.00 -10.50
N LYS A 140 16.90 -19.64 -9.96
CA LYS A 140 15.94 -18.72 -10.60
C LYS A 140 15.60 -17.49 -9.74
N GLY A 141 16.02 -17.46 -8.48
CA GLY A 141 15.69 -16.38 -7.56
C GLY A 141 16.38 -15.09 -7.94
N LYS A 142 15.66 -13.98 -7.83
CA LYS A 142 16.18 -12.63 -8.04
C LYS A 142 16.27 -11.94 -6.69
N SER A 143 17.44 -11.37 -6.40
CA SER A 143 17.64 -10.52 -5.23
C SER A 143 16.88 -9.21 -5.43
N VAL A 144 15.89 -8.95 -4.57
CA VAL A 144 15.05 -7.74 -4.68
C VAL A 144 15.35 -6.70 -3.60
N ALA A 145 15.98 -7.10 -2.49
CA ALA A 145 16.40 -6.20 -1.43
C ALA A 145 17.46 -6.84 -0.52
N VAL A 146 18.32 -6.02 0.08
CA VAL A 146 19.19 -6.42 1.20
C VAL A 146 18.87 -5.54 2.40
N ILE A 147 18.35 -6.15 3.46
CA ILE A 147 17.96 -5.49 4.71
C ILE A 147 19.16 -5.51 5.66
N LYS A 148 19.64 -4.32 6.03
CA LYS A 148 20.80 -4.14 6.93
C LYS A 148 20.46 -3.45 8.24
N THR A 149 19.27 -2.86 8.34
CA THR A 149 18.88 -2.02 9.48
C THR A 149 18.36 -2.87 10.62
N PRO A 150 19.01 -2.90 11.80
CA PRO A 150 18.49 -3.58 12.98
C PRO A 150 17.10 -3.08 13.37
N GLY A 151 16.27 -3.98 13.89
CA GLY A 151 14.87 -3.72 14.21
C GLY A 151 13.92 -3.88 13.01
N THR A 152 14.43 -4.01 11.78
CA THR A 152 13.57 -4.23 10.62
C THR A 152 12.81 -5.54 10.75
N THR A 153 11.51 -5.45 10.55
CA THR A 153 10.59 -6.59 10.57
C THR A 153 10.43 -7.15 9.16
N ILE A 154 10.53 -8.47 9.02
CA ILE A 154 10.34 -9.19 7.75
C ILE A 154 9.49 -10.46 7.96
N GLY A 155 8.95 -11.00 6.86
CA GLY A 155 8.08 -12.18 6.90
C GLY A 155 6.73 -11.90 7.58
N GLU A 156 6.40 -10.63 7.80
CA GLU A 156 5.23 -10.20 8.54
C GLU A 156 3.94 -10.42 7.75
N ILE A 157 3.94 -10.15 6.44
CA ILE A 157 2.73 -10.22 5.59
C ILE A 157 2.13 -11.62 5.65
N GLY A 158 2.90 -12.63 5.27
CA GLY A 158 2.43 -14.01 5.28
C GLY A 158 2.03 -14.48 6.68
N ALA A 159 2.80 -14.11 7.70
CA ALA A 159 2.53 -14.56 9.06
C ALA A 159 1.25 -13.94 9.64
N ILE A 160 0.98 -12.67 9.34
CA ILE A 160 -0.20 -11.92 9.81
C ILE A 160 -1.45 -12.31 9.04
N LEU A 161 -1.33 -12.50 7.72
CA LEU A 161 -2.45 -12.80 6.82
C LEU A 161 -2.73 -14.30 6.70
N GLY A 162 -1.87 -15.17 7.23
CA GLY A 162 -1.99 -16.62 7.08
C GLY A 162 -1.72 -17.12 5.67
N THR A 163 -0.92 -16.40 4.88
CA THR A 163 -0.54 -16.79 3.52
C THR A 163 0.86 -17.40 3.49
N PRO A 164 1.21 -18.22 2.47
CA PRO A 164 2.57 -18.71 2.29
C PRO A 164 3.61 -17.58 2.19
N ARG A 165 4.87 -17.91 2.46
CA ARG A 165 6.00 -16.96 2.35
C ARG A 165 6.05 -16.37 0.95
N THR A 166 6.02 -15.06 0.85
CA THR A 166 6.03 -14.34 -0.43
C THR A 166 7.44 -14.18 -1.02
N ALA A 167 8.48 -14.50 -0.25
CA ALA A 167 9.87 -14.43 -0.65
C ALA A 167 10.71 -15.41 0.18
N SER A 168 11.84 -15.83 -0.37
CA SER A 168 12.90 -16.52 0.36
C SER A 168 13.78 -15.49 1.06
N VAL A 169 14.32 -15.86 2.22
CA VAL A 169 15.17 -14.97 3.03
C VAL A 169 16.47 -15.70 3.33
N LYS A 170 17.59 -15.07 2.96
CA LYS A 170 18.93 -15.61 3.15
C LYS A 170 19.76 -14.69 4.03
N ALA A 171 20.52 -15.24 4.96
CA ALA A 171 21.46 -14.50 5.78
C ALA A 171 22.68 -14.07 4.95
N VAL A 172 23.15 -12.84 5.19
CA VAL A 172 24.36 -12.27 4.58
C VAL A 172 25.34 -11.95 5.69
N GLY A 173 26.43 -12.70 5.74
CA GLY A 173 27.36 -12.72 6.86
C GLY A 173 26.74 -13.30 8.13
N SER A 174 27.46 -13.17 9.25
CA SER A 174 26.94 -13.54 10.57
C SER A 174 25.70 -12.69 10.91
N THR A 175 24.55 -13.35 11.00
CA THR A 175 23.25 -12.69 11.12
C THR A 175 22.50 -13.24 12.32
N SER A 176 21.84 -12.37 13.08
CA SER A 176 20.97 -12.76 14.18
C SER A 176 19.61 -12.11 14.09
N ILE A 177 18.57 -12.90 14.35
CA ILE A 177 17.17 -12.48 14.27
C ILE A 177 16.41 -12.88 15.53
N SER A 178 15.38 -12.14 15.88
CA SER A 178 14.34 -12.58 16.82
C SER A 178 13.14 -13.15 16.06
N ILE A 179 12.53 -14.20 16.60
CA ILE A 179 11.37 -14.88 16.00
C ILE A 179 10.13 -14.63 16.85
N VAL A 180 9.11 -14.03 16.26
CA VAL A 180 7.81 -13.78 16.90
C VAL A 180 6.77 -14.70 16.27
N GLY A 181 6.24 -15.65 17.05
CA GLY A 181 5.16 -16.54 16.60
C GLY A 181 3.82 -15.81 16.49
N VAL A 182 3.05 -16.10 15.43
CA VAL A 182 1.75 -15.44 15.17
C VAL A 182 0.55 -16.36 15.43
N LYS A 183 0.72 -17.68 15.37
CA LYS A 183 -0.37 -18.66 15.58
C LYS A 183 -0.97 -18.57 16.99
N GLY A 184 -2.25 -18.92 17.14
CA GLY A 184 -2.91 -19.11 18.44
C GLY A 184 -2.84 -17.91 19.39
N ASN A 185 -3.13 -16.71 18.89
CA ASN A 185 -2.98 -15.41 19.58
C ASN A 185 -1.53 -15.06 19.97
N GLY A 186 -0.53 -15.72 19.41
CA GLY A 186 0.88 -15.48 19.70
C GLY A 186 1.32 -14.03 19.44
N LEU A 187 0.82 -13.41 18.36
CA LEU A 187 1.13 -12.01 18.06
C LEU A 187 0.52 -11.06 19.09
N GLU A 188 -0.74 -11.29 19.48
CA GLU A 188 -1.43 -10.47 20.48
C GLU A 188 -0.73 -10.55 21.84
N LYS A 189 -0.39 -11.77 22.29
CA LYS A 189 0.40 -12.01 23.50
C LYS A 189 1.76 -11.31 23.44
N SER A 190 2.43 -11.35 22.28
CA SER A 190 3.73 -10.70 22.10
C SER A 190 3.63 -9.18 22.13
N ILE A 191 2.60 -8.60 21.53
CA ILE A 191 2.34 -7.15 21.57
C ILE A 191 1.94 -6.73 22.98
N PHE A 192 1.11 -7.50 23.68
CA PHE A 192 0.75 -7.22 25.06
C PHE A 192 1.99 -7.22 25.97
N ALA A 193 2.87 -8.23 25.82
CA ALA A 193 4.12 -8.31 26.57
C ALA A 193 5.12 -7.22 26.19
N GLN A 194 5.14 -6.81 24.91
CA GLN A 194 6.04 -5.77 24.39
C GLN A 194 5.28 -4.85 23.42
N PRO A 195 4.60 -3.79 23.90
CA PRO A 195 3.77 -2.91 23.05
C PRO A 195 4.53 -2.31 21.87
N ARG A 196 5.80 -1.94 22.08
CA ARG A 196 6.70 -1.43 21.02
C ARG A 196 6.90 -2.38 19.86
N LEU A 197 6.69 -3.69 20.04
CA LEU A 197 6.72 -4.65 18.94
C LEU A 197 5.64 -4.35 17.91
N GLY A 198 4.40 -4.07 18.37
CA GLY A 198 3.29 -3.72 17.49
C GLY A 198 3.59 -2.47 16.68
N LEU A 199 4.17 -1.44 17.32
CA LEU A 199 4.60 -0.22 16.66
C LEU A 199 5.71 -0.46 15.64
N ASN A 200 6.72 -1.29 15.95
CA ASN A 200 7.80 -1.60 15.02
C ASN A 200 7.29 -2.31 13.76
N ILE A 201 6.37 -3.27 13.94
CA ILE A 201 5.72 -3.98 12.82
C ILE A 201 4.91 -2.99 11.99
N ALA A 202 4.06 -2.18 12.63
CA ALA A 202 3.23 -1.18 11.95
C ALA A 202 4.07 -0.14 11.21
N SER A 203 5.11 0.40 11.84
CA SER A 203 6.03 1.37 11.22
C SER A 203 6.74 0.79 10.00
N THR A 204 7.13 -0.48 10.06
CA THR A 204 7.74 -1.17 8.91
C THR A 204 6.75 -1.28 7.74
N LEU A 205 5.52 -1.74 8.01
CA LEU A 205 4.48 -1.88 6.99
C LEU A 205 4.08 -0.53 6.38
N VAL A 206 3.85 0.47 7.22
CA VAL A 206 3.55 1.84 6.83
C VAL A 206 4.66 2.44 5.99
N SER A 207 5.92 2.28 6.40
CA SER A 207 7.06 2.81 5.64
C SER A 207 7.11 2.23 4.22
N ARG A 208 6.73 0.96 4.04
CA ARG A 208 6.63 0.32 2.72
C ARG A 208 5.48 0.92 1.91
N ILE A 209 4.29 1.06 2.51
CA ILE A 209 3.13 1.68 1.86
C ILE A 209 3.45 3.11 1.40
N GLY A 210 4.02 3.95 2.29
CA GLY A 210 4.39 5.33 1.96
C GLY A 210 5.42 5.40 0.83
N THR A 211 6.46 4.56 0.88
CA THR A 211 7.48 4.50 -0.19
C THR A 211 6.89 4.11 -1.53
N ASN A 212 6.01 3.10 -1.55
CA ASN A 212 5.35 2.66 -2.79
C ASN A 212 4.38 3.72 -3.32
N SER A 213 3.63 4.38 -2.44
CA SER A 213 2.69 5.45 -2.81
C SER A 213 3.41 6.63 -3.45
N GLN A 214 4.59 6.99 -2.93
CA GLN A 214 5.44 8.03 -3.53
C GLN A 214 6.02 7.59 -4.89
N LYS A 215 6.49 6.34 -5.00
CA LYS A 215 6.98 5.81 -6.28
C LYS A 215 5.88 5.78 -7.33
N LEU A 216 4.67 5.37 -6.94
CA LEU A 216 3.49 5.35 -7.81
C LEU A 216 3.14 6.75 -8.29
N TYR A 217 3.16 7.74 -7.39
CA TYR A 217 2.95 9.15 -7.77
C TYR A 217 3.92 9.62 -8.84
N ASN A 218 5.21 9.38 -8.63
CA ASN A 218 6.26 9.81 -9.56
C ASN A 218 6.06 9.11 -10.91
N ALA A 219 5.70 7.82 -10.91
CA ALA A 219 5.41 7.07 -12.11
C ALA A 219 4.19 7.62 -12.88
N GLU A 220 3.10 7.95 -12.19
CA GLU A 220 1.91 8.57 -12.80
C GLU A 220 2.24 9.95 -13.39
N LYS A 221 3.06 10.76 -12.71
CA LYS A 221 3.51 12.05 -13.23
C LYS A 221 4.34 11.88 -14.50
N SER A 222 5.34 11.00 -14.48
CA SER A 222 6.14 10.68 -15.66
C SER A 222 5.29 10.15 -16.81
N LEU A 223 4.23 9.38 -16.51
CA LEU A 223 3.32 8.89 -17.52
C LEU A 223 2.52 10.02 -18.18
N ALA A 224 2.03 10.99 -17.41
CA ALA A 224 1.34 12.16 -17.94
C ALA A 224 2.27 12.98 -18.86
N ASP A 225 3.49 13.28 -18.40
CA ASP A 225 4.50 14.01 -19.19
C ASP A 225 4.82 13.26 -20.50
N LEU A 226 4.90 11.92 -20.45
CA LEU A 226 5.11 11.09 -21.63
C LEU A 226 3.94 11.08 -22.60
N GLN A 227 2.71 11.10 -22.08
CA GLN A 227 1.51 11.15 -22.90
C GLN A 227 1.41 12.47 -23.65
N ASP A 228 1.73 13.59 -23.00
CA ASP A 228 1.77 14.92 -23.62
C ASP A 228 2.80 14.99 -24.74
N LYS A 229 4.02 14.47 -24.49
CA LYS A 229 5.07 14.35 -25.52
C LYS A 229 4.60 13.50 -26.71
N LEU A 230 3.96 12.37 -26.45
CA LEU A 230 3.45 11.49 -27.50
C LEU A 230 2.32 12.14 -28.32
N ASP A 231 1.42 12.88 -27.67
CA ASP A 231 0.38 13.66 -28.34
C ASP A 231 0.94 14.74 -29.24
N PHE A 232 2.00 15.43 -28.80
CA PHE A 232 2.73 16.37 -29.65
C PHE A 232 3.28 15.67 -30.90
N CYS A 233 3.94 14.52 -30.74
CA CYS A 233 4.49 13.76 -31.88
C CYS A 233 3.41 13.32 -32.86
N TYR A 234 2.26 12.84 -32.38
CA TYR A 234 1.15 12.48 -33.26
C TYR A 234 0.64 13.68 -34.07
N ARG A 235 0.50 14.85 -33.44
CA ARG A 235 0.07 16.07 -34.14
C ARG A 235 1.10 16.55 -35.16
N ALA A 236 2.37 16.54 -34.79
CA ALA A 236 3.46 16.90 -35.69
C ALA A 236 3.50 15.96 -36.92
N TYR A 237 3.40 14.65 -36.69
CA TYR A 237 3.37 13.66 -37.77
C TYR A 237 2.16 13.83 -38.70
N MET A 238 0.97 14.07 -38.14
CA MET A 238 -0.23 14.36 -38.92
C MET A 238 -0.07 15.61 -39.78
N THR A 239 0.58 16.65 -39.25
CA THR A 239 0.88 17.89 -39.98
C THR A 239 1.83 17.62 -41.14
N ILE A 240 2.92 16.87 -40.90
CA ILE A 240 3.88 16.47 -41.95
C ILE A 240 3.17 15.66 -43.04
N CYS A 241 2.32 14.69 -42.70
CA CYS A 241 1.54 13.93 -43.69
C CYS A 241 0.64 14.84 -44.53
N GLN A 242 0.00 15.84 -43.92
CA GLN A 242 -0.85 16.79 -44.62
C GLN A 242 -0.04 17.71 -45.55
N ASP A 243 1.12 18.19 -45.09
CA ASP A 243 2.04 19.00 -45.89
C ASP A 243 2.58 18.21 -47.08
N LEU A 244 2.95 16.94 -46.88
CA LEU A 244 3.34 16.01 -47.95
C LEU A 244 2.21 15.82 -48.98
N GLY A 245 0.97 15.62 -48.53
CA GLY A 245 -0.17 15.51 -49.43
C GLY A 245 -0.39 16.76 -50.26
N THR A 246 -0.20 17.94 -49.67
CA THR A 246 -0.27 19.23 -50.37
C THR A 246 0.86 19.35 -51.41
N ALA A 247 2.08 18.94 -51.04
CA ALA A 247 3.24 18.93 -51.94
C ALA A 247 3.04 17.98 -53.14
N VAL A 248 2.44 16.81 -52.93
CA VAL A 248 2.13 15.86 -54.01
C VAL A 248 1.16 16.49 -55.02
N VAL A 249 0.14 17.20 -54.56
CA VAL A 249 -0.85 17.87 -55.42
C VAL A 249 -0.21 19.01 -56.21
N SER A 250 0.70 19.79 -55.60
CA SER A 250 1.32 20.94 -56.27
C SER A 250 2.43 20.57 -57.24
N THR A 251 3.21 19.52 -56.96
CA THR A 251 4.38 19.13 -57.77
C THR A 251 4.10 18.02 -58.77
N GLY A 252 3.18 17.10 -58.47
CA GLY A 252 2.95 15.88 -59.24
C GLY A 252 4.08 14.84 -59.14
N ASP A 253 5.00 14.99 -58.18
CA ASP A 253 6.19 14.16 -58.04
C ASP A 253 5.87 12.73 -57.54
N VAL A 254 6.37 11.73 -58.25
CA VAL A 254 6.10 10.31 -57.98
C VAL A 254 6.75 9.85 -56.67
N LEU A 255 7.97 10.30 -56.39
CA LEU A 255 8.69 9.92 -55.17
C LEU A 255 8.04 10.57 -53.93
N LEU A 256 7.54 11.81 -54.04
CA LEU A 256 6.73 12.42 -52.98
C LEU A 256 5.44 11.66 -52.71
N LYS A 257 4.80 11.15 -53.77
CA LYS A 257 3.59 10.35 -53.64
C LYS A 257 3.87 9.06 -52.84
N ASP A 258 4.97 8.38 -53.13
CA ASP A 258 5.37 7.17 -52.41
C ASP A 258 5.72 7.47 -50.94
N ILE A 259 6.39 8.60 -50.66
CA ILE A 259 6.68 9.06 -49.28
C ILE A 259 5.40 9.38 -48.52
N HIS A 260 4.46 10.09 -49.14
CA HIS A 260 3.17 10.41 -48.54
C HIS A 260 2.35 9.15 -48.25
N GLU A 261 2.37 8.16 -49.14
CA GLU A 261 1.69 6.89 -48.95
C GLU A 261 2.33 6.06 -47.82
N TYR A 262 3.65 6.01 -47.75
CA TYR A 262 4.38 5.46 -46.61
C TYR A 262 3.94 6.13 -45.30
N ALA A 263 3.93 7.47 -45.27
CA ALA A 263 3.58 8.24 -44.09
C ALA A 263 2.13 8.02 -43.63
N LYS A 264 1.17 7.89 -44.57
CA LYS A 264 -0.23 7.57 -44.23
C LYS A 264 -0.42 6.17 -43.65
N ASN A 265 0.45 5.23 -44.00
CA ASN A 265 0.39 3.85 -43.53
C ASN A 265 1.15 3.63 -42.21
N SER A 266 1.76 4.67 -41.65
CA SER A 266 2.44 4.62 -40.35
C SER A 266 1.48 4.40 -39.17
N SER A 267 2.00 3.74 -38.13
CA SER A 267 1.33 3.60 -36.84
C SER A 267 1.00 4.96 -36.19
N LEU A 268 1.82 5.99 -36.41
CA LEU A 268 1.63 7.34 -35.88
C LEU A 268 0.47 8.07 -36.52
N TYR A 269 0.31 7.91 -37.84
CA TYR A 269 -0.80 8.53 -38.57
C TYR A 269 -2.13 7.94 -38.10
N SER A 270 -2.21 6.61 -38.01
CA SER A 270 -3.42 5.92 -37.55
C SER A 270 -3.75 6.21 -36.08
N LEU A 271 -2.76 6.22 -35.18
CA LEU A 271 -2.95 6.58 -33.77
C LEU A 271 -3.29 8.07 -33.58
N GLY A 272 -2.62 8.96 -34.32
CA GLY A 272 -2.91 10.39 -34.31
C GLY A 272 -4.33 10.70 -34.80
N ARG A 273 -4.76 10.08 -35.90
CA ARG A 273 -6.16 10.16 -36.39
C ARG A 273 -7.17 9.73 -35.34
N ALA A 274 -6.92 8.61 -34.65
CA ALA A 274 -7.80 8.10 -33.61
C ALA A 274 -7.91 9.04 -32.40
N ARG A 275 -6.86 9.82 -32.11
CA ARG A 275 -6.84 10.81 -31.00
C ARG A 275 -7.46 12.15 -31.39
N SER A 276 -7.25 12.64 -32.62
CA SER A 276 -7.87 13.88 -33.11
C SER A 276 -9.41 13.81 -33.19
N GLY A 277 -9.99 12.61 -33.20
CA GLY A 277 -11.44 12.40 -33.12
C GLY A 277 -12.03 12.40 -31.71
N ARG A 278 -11.21 12.47 -30.65
CA ARG A 278 -11.68 12.56 -29.26
C ARG A 278 -11.63 14.01 -28.81
N ASN A 279 -12.78 14.68 -28.79
CA ASN A 279 -12.92 15.91 -28.01
C ASN A 279 -12.54 15.61 -26.55
N ARG A 280 -11.63 16.42 -25.98
CA ARG A 280 -11.29 16.45 -24.54
C ARG A 280 -12.50 16.89 -23.70
N LEU A 281 -13.46 15.99 -23.53
CA LEU A 281 -14.42 15.97 -22.43
C LEU A 281 -13.88 14.86 -21.50
N ASP A 282 -13.49 15.05 -20.26
CA ASP A 282 -13.98 15.96 -19.21
C ASP A 282 -12.84 16.40 -18.27
N GLU A 283 -12.54 17.70 -18.23
CA GLU A 283 -11.83 18.36 -17.13
C GLU A 283 -12.48 19.73 -16.92
N VAL A 284 -13.58 19.80 -16.15
CA VAL A 284 -13.94 20.97 -15.33
C VAL A 284 -14.85 20.49 -14.20
N GLY A 285 -14.36 20.61 -12.96
CA GLY A 285 -15.15 20.51 -11.74
C GLY A 285 -14.68 21.58 -10.76
N SER A 286 -15.20 22.79 -10.96
CA SER A 286 -14.95 24.02 -10.23
C SER A 286 -15.12 23.91 -8.70
N GLY A 287 -14.12 24.41 -7.97
CA GLY A 287 -14.28 25.47 -6.96
C GLY A 287 -15.16 25.20 -5.73
N GLY A 288 -14.49 25.01 -4.58
CA GLY A 288 -15.06 25.18 -3.25
C GLY A 288 -13.96 25.16 -2.20
N HIS A 289 -13.46 26.35 -1.82
CA HIS A 289 -12.53 26.52 -0.71
C HIS A 289 -13.36 26.65 0.57
N LEU A 290 -13.27 25.66 1.45
CA LEU A 290 -13.81 25.72 2.80
C LEU A 290 -12.71 25.27 3.75
N THR A 291 -12.08 26.24 4.40
CA THR A 291 -11.19 26.04 5.53
C THR A 291 -12.04 25.69 6.74
N ILE A 292 -11.95 24.46 7.24
CA ILE A 292 -12.40 24.13 8.59
C ILE A 292 -11.26 23.37 9.27
N ALA A 293 -10.42 24.11 9.98
CA ALA A 293 -9.64 23.55 11.07
C ALA A 293 -10.59 23.41 12.27
N GLN A 294 -11.18 22.24 12.46
CA GLN A 294 -11.82 21.91 13.72
C GLN A 294 -10.81 21.18 14.62
N ASP A 295 -10.52 21.79 15.76
CA ASP A 295 -9.87 21.15 16.88
C ASP A 295 -10.77 20.03 17.41
N PHE A 296 -10.54 18.80 16.95
CA PHE A 296 -11.13 17.58 17.51
C PHE A 296 -10.53 17.32 18.90
N SER A 297 -10.93 18.13 19.88
CA SER A 297 -10.30 18.15 21.21
C SER A 297 -10.98 17.25 22.24
N THR A 298 -12.12 16.61 21.95
CA THR A 298 -12.83 15.81 22.99
C THR A 298 -13.65 14.60 22.54
N GLN A 299 -13.90 14.36 21.24
CA GLN A 299 -14.69 13.21 20.79
C GLN A 299 -13.82 12.14 20.10
N ASN A 300 -13.91 10.90 20.57
CA ASN A 300 -13.25 9.74 19.95
C ASN A 300 -13.90 9.33 18.62
N VAL A 301 -15.01 9.95 18.22
CA VAL A 301 -15.73 9.69 16.97
C VAL A 301 -16.04 11.01 16.29
N ILE A 302 -15.85 11.06 14.98
CA ILE A 302 -16.21 12.18 14.12
C ILE A 302 -17.22 11.70 13.08
N THR A 303 -18.14 12.57 12.69
CA THR A 303 -19.06 12.33 11.57
C THR A 303 -18.75 13.34 10.48
N LEU A 304 -18.67 12.88 9.23
CA LEU A 304 -18.47 13.68 8.04
C LEU A 304 -19.67 13.55 7.13
N ASP A 305 -20.20 14.65 6.65
CA ASP A 305 -21.15 14.67 5.54
C ASP A 305 -20.45 14.53 4.17
N PRO A 306 -21.18 14.18 3.10
CA PRO A 306 -20.59 14.09 1.76
C PRO A 306 -19.92 15.41 1.35
N GLY A 307 -18.65 15.34 0.95
CA GLY A 307 -17.82 16.47 0.57
C GLY A 307 -16.99 17.08 1.70
N GLU A 308 -17.33 16.81 2.97
CA GLU A 308 -16.59 17.36 4.11
C GLU A 308 -15.16 16.83 4.17
N THR A 309 -14.22 17.69 4.52
CA THR A 309 -12.80 17.36 4.56
C THR A 309 -12.40 16.90 5.96
N LEU A 310 -11.80 15.72 6.03
CA LEU A 310 -11.23 15.15 7.25
C LEU A 310 -9.89 15.79 7.61
N PHE A 311 -9.01 15.89 6.62
CA PHE A 311 -7.74 16.60 6.65
C PHE A 311 -7.32 16.94 5.22
N MET A 312 -6.51 17.97 5.07
CA MET A 312 -5.92 18.40 3.80
C MET A 312 -4.50 17.87 3.63
N GLU A 313 -4.11 17.71 2.37
CA GLU A 313 -2.70 17.57 2.00
C GLU A 313 -1.91 18.76 2.55
N GLY A 314 -0.77 18.49 3.20
CA GLY A 314 0.03 19.50 3.90
C GLY A 314 -0.26 19.64 5.40
N ASP A 315 -1.41 19.18 5.89
CA ASP A 315 -1.74 19.26 7.33
C ASP A 315 -0.78 18.42 8.17
N THR A 316 -0.62 18.73 9.46
CA THR A 316 0.20 17.90 10.35
C THR A 316 -0.46 16.53 10.58
N GLY A 317 0.29 15.44 10.34
CA GLY A 317 -0.22 14.09 10.49
C GLY A 317 -0.09 13.52 11.90
N ASP A 318 -0.74 14.11 12.91
CA ASP A 318 -0.64 13.69 14.32
C ASP A 318 -1.76 12.74 14.80
N LYS A 319 -2.68 12.35 13.90
CA LYS A 319 -3.87 11.53 14.21
C LYS A 319 -4.09 10.46 13.14
N LEU A 320 -4.37 9.22 13.50
CA LEU A 320 -4.93 8.25 12.56
C LEU A 320 -6.41 8.05 12.82
N PHE A 321 -7.13 7.56 11.81
CA PHE A 321 -8.56 7.37 11.88
C PHE A 321 -8.93 5.94 11.49
N ILE A 322 -10.00 5.42 12.09
CA ILE A 322 -10.56 4.11 11.75
C ILE A 322 -11.99 4.32 11.26
N LEU A 323 -12.28 3.88 10.03
CA LEU A 323 -13.61 4.00 9.46
C LEU A 323 -14.60 3.07 10.20
N ASN A 324 -15.60 3.62 10.87
CA ASN A 324 -16.65 2.82 11.52
C ASN A 324 -17.79 2.51 10.53
N SER A 325 -18.20 3.50 9.74
CA SER A 325 -19.21 3.38 8.69
C SER A 325 -19.01 4.50 7.67
N GLY A 326 -19.46 4.30 6.44
CA GLY A 326 -19.34 5.33 5.41
C GLY A 326 -18.29 5.03 4.35
N ARG A 327 -17.82 6.07 3.69
CA ARG A 327 -16.87 5.99 2.57
C ARG A 327 -16.04 7.26 2.52
N ILE A 328 -14.73 7.12 2.49
CA ILE A 328 -13.77 8.22 2.45
C ILE A 328 -13.06 8.23 1.11
N GLY A 329 -13.15 9.32 0.37
CA GLY A 329 -12.33 9.56 -0.82
C GLY A 329 -10.96 10.10 -0.43
N ILE A 330 -9.91 9.57 -1.07
CA ILE A 330 -8.52 10.01 -0.89
C ILE A 330 -8.08 10.71 -2.17
N TYR A 331 -7.52 11.91 -2.03
CA TYR A 331 -7.22 12.82 -3.12
C TYR A 331 -5.78 13.32 -3.03
N ARG A 332 -5.12 13.46 -4.18
CA ARG A 332 -3.85 14.19 -4.31
C ARG A 332 -4.05 15.30 -5.32
N GLY A 333 -3.90 16.55 -4.88
CA GLY A 333 -4.47 17.69 -5.60
C GLY A 333 -5.98 17.50 -5.84
N GLN A 334 -6.43 17.62 -7.10
CA GLN A 334 -7.84 17.42 -7.47
C GLN A 334 -8.20 15.98 -7.82
N ARG A 335 -7.21 15.10 -8.02
CA ARG A 335 -7.44 13.73 -8.49
C ARG A 335 -7.73 12.81 -7.31
N ARG A 336 -8.80 12.02 -7.40
CA ARG A 336 -9.05 10.91 -6.47
C ARG A 336 -8.09 9.77 -6.76
N VAL A 337 -7.28 9.41 -5.78
CA VAL A 337 -6.27 8.34 -5.88
C VAL A 337 -6.74 7.05 -5.22
N GLY A 338 -7.81 7.10 -4.43
CA GLY A 338 -8.35 5.91 -3.79
C GLY A 338 -9.65 6.17 -3.04
N THR A 339 -10.16 5.08 -2.45
CA THR A 339 -11.32 5.12 -1.56
C THR A 339 -11.13 4.12 -0.45
N ILE A 340 -11.59 4.49 0.73
CA ILE A 340 -11.61 3.65 1.93
C ILE A 340 -13.08 3.46 2.28
N GLU A 341 -13.54 2.22 2.29
CA GLU A 341 -14.97 1.88 2.46
C GLU A 341 -15.18 0.73 3.46
N GLY A 342 -14.12 -0.02 3.78
CA GLY A 342 -14.20 -1.13 4.71
C GLY A 342 -14.31 -0.64 6.16
N ARG A 343 -15.28 -1.17 6.90
CA ARG A 343 -15.34 -0.99 8.35
C ARG A 343 -14.03 -1.50 8.99
N GLY A 344 -13.43 -0.68 9.84
CA GLY A 344 -12.14 -0.93 10.46
C GLY A 344 -10.93 -0.51 9.62
N GLU A 345 -11.10 -0.02 8.39
CA GLU A 345 -9.96 0.43 7.59
C GLU A 345 -9.35 1.73 8.14
N LEU A 346 -8.04 1.86 7.94
CA LEU A 346 -7.26 2.98 8.44
C LEU A 346 -7.21 4.12 7.43
N VAL A 347 -7.31 5.35 7.92
CA VAL A 347 -7.10 6.60 7.17
C VAL A 347 -6.03 7.44 7.89
N GLY A 348 -5.10 8.02 7.14
CA GLY A 348 -4.07 8.91 7.70
C GLY A 348 -3.08 8.18 8.61
N GLU A 349 -2.84 6.89 8.37
CA GLU A 349 -1.95 6.06 9.16
C GLU A 349 -0.46 6.36 8.92
N VAL A 350 -0.12 6.88 7.72
CA VAL A 350 1.27 6.96 7.28
C VAL A 350 2.08 7.97 8.09
N GLU A 351 1.68 9.24 8.05
CA GLU A 351 2.37 10.32 8.76
C GLU A 351 2.25 10.16 10.27
N SER A 352 1.13 9.61 10.74
CA SER A 352 0.85 9.43 12.17
C SER A 352 1.74 8.38 12.81
N ILE A 353 1.81 7.18 12.23
CA ILE A 353 2.62 6.08 12.78
C ILE A 353 4.11 6.36 12.58
N LEU A 354 4.52 6.83 11.39
CA LEU A 354 5.93 7.17 11.15
C LEU A 354 6.37 8.39 11.95
N GLY A 355 5.50 9.39 12.08
CA GLY A 355 5.80 10.60 12.85
C GLY A 355 5.98 10.29 14.33
N TYR A 356 5.12 9.43 14.88
CA TYR A 356 5.28 8.92 16.24
C TYR A 356 6.59 8.14 16.41
N ALA A 357 6.88 7.19 15.51
CA ALA A 357 8.09 6.38 15.57
C ALA A 357 9.39 7.20 15.44
N LYS A 358 9.34 8.33 14.71
CA LYS A 358 10.48 9.24 14.50
C LYS A 358 10.54 10.40 15.50
N GLY A 359 9.50 10.60 16.30
CA GLY A 359 9.36 11.76 17.20
C GLY A 359 9.09 13.09 16.51
N ALA A 360 8.70 13.09 15.23
CA ALA A 360 8.40 14.30 14.46
C ALA A 360 7.34 14.01 13.39
N PHE A 361 6.19 14.69 13.49
CA PHE A 361 5.08 14.53 12.55
C PHE A 361 5.32 15.29 11.26
N GLY A 362 5.23 14.58 10.14
CA GLY A 362 5.32 15.16 8.80
C GLY A 362 3.96 15.67 8.29
N PRO A 363 3.96 16.39 7.16
CA PRO A 363 2.75 16.83 6.49
C PRO A 363 2.03 15.65 5.82
N ARG A 364 0.69 15.70 5.77
CA ARG A 364 -0.16 14.78 5.00
C ARG A 364 0.21 14.78 3.53
N THR A 365 0.28 13.60 2.92
CA THR A 365 0.55 13.43 1.49
C THR A 365 -0.71 13.42 0.62
N GLU A 366 -1.90 13.38 1.23
CA GLU A 366 -3.20 13.37 0.55
C GLU A 366 -4.23 14.16 1.36
N THR A 367 -5.30 14.58 0.67
CA THR A 367 -6.53 15.10 1.27
C THR A 367 -7.54 13.96 1.42
N ALA A 368 -8.18 13.84 2.58
CA ALA A 368 -9.26 12.88 2.82
C ALA A 368 -10.60 13.60 2.95
N ARG A 369 -11.64 13.12 2.26
CA ARG A 369 -12.99 13.69 2.30
C ARG A 369 -14.07 12.62 2.43
N GLY A 370 -15.18 12.94 3.10
CA GLY A 370 -16.37 12.11 3.09
C GLY A 370 -16.90 11.97 1.66
N ALA A 371 -16.91 10.78 1.08
CA ALA A 371 -17.58 10.52 -0.19
C ALA A 371 -19.09 10.28 0.00
N MET A 372 -19.47 9.93 1.23
CA MET A 372 -20.84 9.91 1.73
C MET A 372 -20.83 10.21 3.24
N THR A 373 -21.99 10.25 3.88
CA THR A 373 -22.05 10.36 5.35
C THR A 373 -21.24 9.24 6.00
N SER A 374 -20.24 9.61 6.79
CA SER A 374 -19.22 8.69 7.31
C SER A 374 -18.92 8.96 8.78
N GLN A 375 -18.68 7.90 9.55
CA GLN A 375 -18.25 7.98 10.94
C GLN A 375 -16.86 7.38 11.07
N LEU A 376 -15.95 8.10 11.71
CA LEU A 376 -14.59 7.63 11.96
C LEU A 376 -14.23 7.75 13.43
N ILE A 377 -13.49 6.78 13.93
CA ILE A 377 -12.86 6.84 15.25
C ILE A 377 -11.54 7.59 15.11
N VAL A 378 -11.28 8.56 15.99
CA VAL A 378 -10.04 9.34 16.00
C VAL A 378 -9.07 8.76 17.02
N ILE A 379 -7.84 8.50 16.59
CA ILE A 379 -6.75 8.08 17.47
C ILE A 379 -5.60 9.07 17.32
N ARG A 380 -5.26 9.76 18.40
CA ARG A 380 -4.05 10.59 18.44
C ARG A 380 -2.81 9.69 18.49
N ALA A 381 -1.79 10.06 17.72
CA ALA A 381 -0.57 9.27 17.63
C ALA A 381 0.17 9.17 18.98
N ASP A 382 0.13 10.22 19.81
CA ASP A 382 0.71 10.23 21.16
C ASP A 382 0.00 9.27 22.15
N ARG A 383 -1.20 8.78 21.81
CA ARG A 383 -1.94 7.78 22.58
C ARG A 383 -1.73 6.35 22.08
N LEU A 384 -0.98 6.14 20.98
CA LEU A 384 -0.75 4.80 20.43
C LEU A 384 -0.18 3.85 21.49
N GLU A 385 0.85 4.26 22.24
CA GLU A 385 1.43 3.41 23.29
C GLU A 385 0.41 3.03 24.38
N THR A 386 -0.38 3.99 24.87
CA THR A 386 -1.41 3.72 25.88
C THR A 386 -2.52 2.82 25.34
N LEU A 387 -2.93 3.00 24.09
CA LEU A 387 -3.92 2.17 23.43
C LEU A 387 -3.42 0.75 23.19
N MET A 388 -2.13 0.58 22.84
CA MET A 388 -1.52 -0.74 22.67
C MET A 388 -1.48 -1.54 23.98
N THR A 389 -1.26 -0.87 25.11
CA THR A 389 -1.28 -1.53 26.43
C THR A 389 -2.70 -1.84 26.90
N GLY A 390 -3.66 -0.93 26.67
CA GLY A 390 -5.05 -1.11 27.09
C GLY A 390 -5.87 -2.04 26.21
N ASP A 391 -5.56 -2.12 24.91
CA ASP A 391 -6.21 -2.96 23.92
C ASP A 391 -5.21 -3.47 22.86
N PRO A 392 -4.50 -4.59 23.13
CA PRO A 392 -3.62 -5.23 22.16
C PRO A 392 -4.35 -5.66 20.89
N GLY A 393 -5.65 -5.96 20.98
CA GLY A 393 -6.50 -6.36 19.87
C GLY A 393 -6.61 -5.26 18.80
N LEU A 394 -6.74 -4.01 19.23
CA LEU A 394 -6.72 -2.84 18.35
C LEU A 394 -5.40 -2.75 17.57
N MET A 395 -4.26 -3.01 18.21
CA MET A 395 -2.96 -2.97 17.54
C MET A 395 -2.80 -4.12 16.54
N VAL A 396 -3.26 -5.31 16.89
CA VAL A 396 -3.30 -6.45 15.95
C VAL A 396 -4.18 -6.10 14.74
N HIS A 397 -5.30 -5.42 14.96
CA HIS A 397 -6.17 -4.95 13.88
C HIS A 397 -5.47 -3.94 12.96
N VAL A 398 -4.80 -2.92 13.51
CA VAL A 398 -4.00 -1.96 12.75
C VAL A 398 -2.93 -2.67 11.91
N VAL A 399 -2.15 -3.57 12.53
CA VAL A 399 -1.12 -4.36 11.84
C VAL A 399 -1.72 -5.22 10.72
N LYS A 400 -2.88 -5.84 10.92
CA LYS A 400 -3.58 -6.62 9.88
C LYS A 400 -4.04 -5.75 8.70
N CYS A 401 -4.61 -4.58 8.97
CA CYS A 401 -5.00 -3.64 7.91
C CYS A 401 -3.79 -3.22 7.07
N LEU A 402 -2.69 -2.86 7.72
CA LEU A 402 -1.44 -2.50 7.05
C LEU A 402 -0.84 -3.66 6.24
N ALA A 403 -0.84 -4.87 6.82
CA ALA A 403 -0.32 -6.06 6.15
C ALA A 403 -1.10 -6.38 4.87
N ARG A 404 -2.42 -6.17 4.86
CA ARG A 404 -3.28 -6.34 3.66
C ARG A 404 -3.01 -5.28 2.59
N ARG A 405 -2.74 -4.04 3.01
CA ARG A 405 -2.53 -2.89 2.11
C ARG A 405 -1.18 -2.92 1.39
N VAL A 406 -0.15 -3.57 1.96
CA VAL A 406 1.17 -3.67 1.31
C VAL A 406 1.12 -4.42 -0.04
N PRO A 407 0.54 -5.64 -0.14
CA PRO A 407 0.35 -6.31 -1.43
C PRO A 407 -0.44 -5.49 -2.45
N GLU A 408 -1.54 -4.84 -2.05
CA GLU A 408 -2.35 -3.98 -2.94
C GLU A 408 -1.50 -2.85 -3.53
N SER A 409 -0.72 -2.18 -2.68
CA SER A 409 0.22 -1.13 -3.07
C SER A 409 1.31 -1.63 -4.02
N ASN A 410 1.85 -2.84 -3.78
CA ASN A 410 2.85 -3.45 -4.67
C ASN A 410 2.26 -3.73 -6.07
N THR A 411 1.06 -4.30 -6.14
CA THR A 411 0.38 -4.59 -7.41
C THR A 411 0.16 -3.32 -8.23
N ALA A 412 -0.30 -2.24 -7.59
CA ALA A 412 -0.45 -0.95 -8.24
C ALA A 412 0.88 -0.41 -8.82
N MET A 413 1.98 -0.54 -8.08
CA MET A 413 3.31 -0.13 -8.54
C MET A 413 3.80 -0.97 -9.74
N VAL A 414 3.56 -2.28 -9.74
CA VAL A 414 3.90 -3.16 -10.87
C VAL A 414 3.10 -2.78 -12.12
N ALA A 415 1.79 -2.57 -11.98
CA ALA A 415 0.94 -2.13 -13.08
C ALA A 415 1.41 -0.79 -13.67
N ALA A 416 1.71 0.20 -12.81
CA ALA A 416 2.21 1.50 -13.26
C ALA A 416 3.54 1.40 -14.02
N ARG A 417 4.48 0.56 -13.56
CA ARG A 417 5.74 0.30 -14.28
C ARG A 417 5.52 -0.31 -15.65
N GLU A 418 4.58 -1.24 -15.77
CA GLU A 418 4.28 -1.87 -17.06
C GLU A 418 3.63 -0.88 -18.04
N VAL A 419 2.73 -0.02 -17.57
CA VAL A 419 2.15 1.07 -18.38
C VAL A 419 3.23 2.06 -18.83
N LEU A 420 4.15 2.45 -17.93
CA LEU A 420 5.29 3.28 -18.31
C LEU A 420 6.16 2.61 -19.36
N ARG A 421 6.56 1.35 -19.14
CA ARG A 421 7.40 0.58 -20.06
C ARG A 421 6.77 0.48 -21.45
N THR A 422 5.48 0.14 -21.52
CA THR A 422 4.75 0.05 -22.79
C THR A 422 4.60 1.42 -23.45
N THR A 423 4.41 2.50 -22.69
CA THR A 423 4.37 3.86 -23.22
C THR A 423 5.73 4.29 -23.78
N ILE A 424 6.82 4.07 -23.04
CA ILE A 424 8.19 4.33 -23.49
C ILE A 424 8.51 3.54 -24.76
N SER A 425 8.09 2.26 -24.85
CA SER A 425 8.28 1.48 -26.08
C SER A 425 7.54 2.06 -27.28
N LYS A 426 6.45 2.81 -27.08
CA LYS A 426 5.81 3.54 -28.18
C LYS A 426 6.64 4.74 -28.60
N LEU A 427 7.34 5.42 -27.69
CA LEU A 427 8.22 6.57 -27.99
C LEU A 427 9.46 6.24 -28.84
N SER A 428 9.74 4.97 -29.15
CA SER A 428 10.69 4.61 -30.21
C SER A 428 10.25 5.09 -31.61
N VAL A 429 9.13 5.83 -31.70
CA VAL A 429 8.70 6.67 -32.82
C VAL A 429 9.83 7.47 -33.48
N ALA A 430 10.88 7.85 -32.73
CA ALA A 430 12.02 8.58 -33.29
C ALA A 430 12.57 7.93 -34.58
N GLN A 431 12.57 6.60 -34.67
CA GLN A 431 13.00 5.86 -35.86
C GLN A 431 12.12 6.14 -37.09
N GLU A 432 10.81 6.34 -36.91
CA GLU A 432 9.89 6.67 -38.01
C GLU A 432 10.10 8.12 -38.50
N PHE A 433 10.36 9.07 -37.59
CA PHE A 433 10.73 10.44 -37.98
C PHE A 433 12.09 10.51 -38.67
N GLU A 434 13.09 9.78 -38.16
CA GLU A 434 14.42 9.67 -38.77
C GLU A 434 14.35 9.06 -40.17
N HIS A 435 13.56 7.99 -40.34
CA HIS A 435 13.38 7.36 -41.63
C HIS A 435 12.67 8.30 -42.63
N LEU A 436 11.63 9.01 -42.20
CA LEU A 436 10.93 9.98 -43.04
C LEU A 436 11.84 11.18 -43.40
N SER A 437 12.66 11.64 -42.46
CA SER A 437 13.70 12.66 -42.71
C SER A 437 14.75 12.19 -43.72
N ALA A 438 15.19 10.93 -43.62
CA ALA A 438 16.14 10.32 -44.56
C ALA A 438 15.55 10.23 -45.98
N MET A 439 14.29 9.78 -46.12
CA MET A 439 13.59 9.74 -47.41
C MET A 439 13.48 11.15 -48.03
N MET A 440 13.15 12.16 -47.22
CA MET A 440 13.04 13.57 -47.63
C MET A 440 14.36 14.22 -48.03
N SER A 441 15.50 13.63 -47.65
CA SER A 441 16.83 14.21 -47.89
C SER A 441 17.41 13.90 -49.28
N SER A 442 16.67 13.21 -50.15
CA SER A 442 17.16 12.86 -51.50
C SER A 442 17.38 14.11 -52.38
N SER A 443 18.43 14.09 -53.21
CA SER A 443 18.79 15.20 -54.11
C SER A 443 17.66 15.53 -55.09
N HIS A 444 16.95 14.53 -55.59
CA HIS A 444 15.82 14.67 -56.50
C HIS A 444 14.63 15.42 -55.86
N LEU A 445 14.31 15.10 -54.60
CA LEU A 445 13.22 15.75 -53.86
C LEU A 445 13.55 17.21 -53.53
N ARG A 446 14.81 17.51 -53.19
CA ARG A 446 15.24 18.89 -52.94
C ARG A 446 15.00 19.78 -54.15
N GLU A 447 15.21 19.27 -55.35
CA GLU A 447 14.99 19.98 -56.61
C GLU A 447 13.50 20.14 -56.93
N SER A 448 12.70 19.10 -56.67
CA SER A 448 11.25 19.10 -56.88
C SER A 448 10.53 20.06 -55.93
N LEU A 449 10.91 20.05 -54.64
CA LEU A 449 10.42 20.99 -53.62
C LEU A 449 10.99 22.41 -53.74
N ALA A 450 12.12 22.62 -54.42
CA ALA A 450 12.66 23.97 -54.64
C ALA A 450 11.72 24.87 -55.46
N LYS A 451 10.73 24.29 -56.15
CA LYS A 451 9.66 25.04 -56.82
C LYS A 451 8.67 25.69 -55.83
N ASP A 452 8.62 25.21 -54.58
CA ASP A 452 7.80 25.75 -53.49
C ASP A 452 8.63 25.86 -52.19
N ILE A 453 9.53 26.86 -52.19
CA ILE A 453 10.58 27.08 -51.17
C ILE A 453 10.00 27.20 -49.75
N GLN A 454 8.78 27.72 -49.60
CA GLN A 454 8.17 27.86 -48.27
C GLN A 454 7.72 26.51 -47.70
N LEU A 455 7.09 25.66 -48.52
CA LEU A 455 6.64 24.34 -48.10
C LEU A 455 7.83 23.42 -47.75
N ALA A 456 8.91 23.50 -48.53
CA ALA A 456 10.14 22.75 -48.28
C ALA A 456 10.79 23.09 -46.93
N LYS A 457 10.84 24.39 -46.59
CA LYS A 457 11.36 24.88 -45.31
C LYS A 457 10.47 24.46 -44.15
N LEU A 458 9.15 24.49 -44.33
CA LEU A 458 8.18 24.12 -43.31
C LEU A 458 8.29 22.64 -42.91
N ILE A 459 8.30 21.73 -43.90
CA ILE A 459 8.40 20.28 -43.66
C ILE A 459 9.73 19.95 -42.95
N SER A 460 10.86 20.49 -43.44
CA SER A 460 12.17 20.24 -42.85
C SER A 460 12.29 20.81 -41.42
N HIS A 461 11.73 22.00 -41.17
CA HIS A 461 11.71 22.60 -39.84
C HIS A 461 10.90 21.75 -38.85
N ASN A 462 9.68 21.34 -39.22
CA ASN A 462 8.80 20.55 -38.37
C ASN A 462 9.42 19.18 -38.00
N LEU A 463 10.07 18.51 -38.96
CA LEU A 463 10.80 17.26 -38.73
C LEU A 463 11.95 17.43 -37.72
N ASN A 464 12.81 18.42 -37.94
CA ASN A 464 14.00 18.61 -37.10
C ASN A 464 13.64 19.05 -35.68
N THR A 465 12.67 19.94 -35.51
CA THR A 465 12.20 20.39 -34.19
C THR A 465 11.59 19.23 -33.41
N THR A 466 10.78 18.38 -34.05
CA THR A 466 10.14 17.23 -33.40
C THR A 466 11.15 16.18 -32.94
N ILE A 467 12.17 15.90 -33.76
CA ILE A 467 13.25 14.97 -33.39
C ILE A 467 14.03 15.48 -32.16
N ALA A 468 14.37 16.77 -32.13
CA ALA A 468 15.11 17.36 -31.01
C ALA A 468 14.31 17.31 -29.69
N GLU A 469 13.00 17.57 -29.73
CA GLU A 469 12.13 17.49 -28.55
C GLU A 469 11.93 16.06 -28.05
N LEU A 470 11.86 15.08 -28.96
CA LEU A 470 11.82 13.66 -28.63
C LEU A 470 13.10 13.19 -27.93
N GLN A 471 14.26 13.57 -28.47
CA GLN A 471 15.57 13.21 -27.91
C GLN A 471 15.73 13.81 -26.51
N LYS A 472 15.47 15.11 -26.36
CA LYS A 472 15.47 15.77 -25.04
C LYS A 472 14.51 15.08 -24.07
N GLY A 473 13.32 14.74 -24.56
CA GLY A 473 12.30 14.09 -23.75
C GLY A 473 12.68 12.69 -23.26
N LEU A 474 13.53 11.97 -24.00
CA LEU A 474 14.10 10.68 -23.65
C LEU A 474 15.22 10.81 -22.61
N ASP A 475 16.08 11.82 -22.78
CA ASP A 475 17.20 12.12 -21.89
C ASP A 475 16.71 12.53 -20.49
N ASP A 476 15.61 13.29 -20.40
CA ASP A 476 15.01 13.72 -19.12
C ASP A 476 14.42 12.56 -18.28
N LEU A 477 14.31 11.35 -18.84
CA LEU A 477 13.68 10.17 -18.21
C LEU A 477 14.67 9.06 -17.83
N GLY A 478 15.90 9.10 -18.33
CA GLY A 478 16.99 8.19 -17.98
C GLY A 478 17.73 8.65 -16.73
#